data_AF-A0A0U3MPJ8-F1
#
_entry.id   AF-A0A0U3MPJ8-F1
#
_cell.length_a   1.000
_cell.length_b   1.000
_cell.length_c   1.000
_cell.angle_alpha   90.00
_cell.angle_beta   90.00
_cell.angle_gamma   90.00
#
_symmetry.space_group_name_H-M   'P 1'
#
loop_
_entity.id
_entity.type
_entity.pdbx_description
1 polymer ?
#
loop_
_entity_poly.entity_id
_entity_poly.type
_entity_poly.pdbx_seq_one_letter_code
_entity_poly.pdbx_strand_id
1 'polypeptide(L)'
;MTSEFFVRATPSADGNFAECTYFNDKDATSPHPSSTFNVLKTAGQCTFTEANGSDLTLIGATFSTLGGTPGMNSGNFCPADGNHSVQVSMPTNFICTKGVVLLFSNPNVVDNIYPSSDPQILNDSVLPPMNGVTG
;
A
#
# COMPACT_ATOMS: atom_id res chain seq x y z
N MET A 1 9.19 2.55 -12.76
CA MET A 1 8.62 2.96 -11.47
C MET A 1 7.97 1.74 -10.88
N THR A 2 8.31 1.39 -9.64
CA THR A 2 7.87 0.15 -8.99
C THR A 2 6.40 0.27 -8.62
N SER A 3 5.61 -0.76 -8.91
CA SER A 3 4.22 -0.86 -8.42
C SER A 3 4.17 -1.48 -7.03
N GLU A 4 5.31 -1.69 -6.38
CA GLU A 4 5.44 -2.31 -5.07
C GLU A 4 6.19 -1.38 -4.13
N PHE A 5 5.65 -1.25 -2.93
CA PHE A 5 6.23 -0.51 -1.82
C PHE A 5 6.26 -1.41 -0.60
N PHE A 6 7.19 -1.15 0.31
CA PHE A 6 7.38 -1.95 1.50
C PHE A 6 6.96 -1.17 2.73
N VAL A 7 6.34 -1.84 3.70
CA VAL A 7 5.82 -1.20 4.92
C VAL A 7 6.34 -1.92 6.16
N ARG A 8 6.84 -1.14 7.11
CA ARG A 8 7.13 -1.59 8.47
C ARG A 8 6.10 -0.98 9.40
N ALA A 9 5.52 -1.80 10.28
CA ALA A 9 4.51 -1.36 11.22
C ALA A 9 4.90 -1.71 12.66
N THR A 10 4.65 -0.76 13.56
CA THR A 10 4.74 -0.95 15.01
C THR A 10 3.43 -0.53 15.67
N PRO A 11 3.02 -1.10 16.80
CA PRO A 11 1.88 -0.58 17.55
C PRO A 11 2.12 0.90 17.90
N SER A 12 1.09 1.73 17.75
CA SER A 12 1.13 3.12 18.23
C SER A 12 1.29 3.18 19.76
N ALA A 13 1.72 4.33 20.26
CA ALA A 13 1.93 4.52 21.72
C ALA A 13 0.67 4.26 22.57
N ASP A 14 -0.53 4.44 22.00
CA ASP A 14 -1.82 4.16 22.64
C ASP A 14 -2.33 2.72 22.39
N GLY A 15 -1.62 1.94 21.57
CA GLY A 15 -1.91 0.54 21.27
C GLY A 15 -3.08 0.30 20.31
N ASN A 16 -3.64 1.34 19.70
CA ASN A 16 -4.85 1.23 18.88
C ASN A 16 -4.62 1.20 17.37
N PHE A 17 -3.48 1.70 16.90
CA PHE A 17 -3.16 1.88 15.49
C PHE A 17 -1.81 1.26 15.14
N ALA A 18 -1.56 1.10 13.84
CA ALA A 18 -0.25 0.78 13.30
C ALA A 18 0.46 2.09 12.91
N GLU A 19 1.59 2.37 13.56
CA GLU A 19 2.53 3.39 13.10
C GLU A 19 3.35 2.81 11.93
N CYS A 20 3.05 3.27 10.72
CA CYS A 20 3.68 2.75 9.50
C CYS A 20 4.84 3.64 9.04
N THR A 21 5.96 3.01 8.69
CA THR A 21 7.03 3.61 7.89
C THR A 21 7.12 2.88 6.56
N TYR A 22 7.24 3.62 5.46
CA TYR A 22 7.25 3.05 4.11
C TYR A 22 8.62 3.14 3.45
N PHE A 23 8.90 2.21 2.55
CA PHE A 23 10.20 2.03 1.90
C PHE A 23 10.04 1.63 0.43
N ASN A 24 11.08 1.88 -0.36
CA ASN A 24 11.17 1.46 -1.75
C ASN A 24 11.84 0.07 -1.91
N ASP A 25 12.33 -0.53 -0.82
CA ASP A 25 13.00 -1.83 -0.75
C ASP A 25 12.57 -2.65 0.48
N LYS A 26 12.67 -3.98 0.37
CA LYS A 26 12.26 -4.90 1.45
C LYS A 26 13.14 -4.81 2.70
N ASP A 27 14.42 -4.47 2.53
CA ASP A 27 15.39 -4.39 3.62
C ASP A 27 15.22 -3.13 4.48
N ALA A 28 14.25 -2.27 4.15
CA ALA A 28 13.94 -1.04 4.87
C ALA A 28 15.11 -0.04 4.91
N THR A 29 15.88 0.04 3.81
CA THR A 29 17.08 0.89 3.71
C THR A 29 16.85 2.18 2.91
N SER A 30 15.80 2.24 2.09
CA SER A 30 15.41 3.39 1.26
C SER A 30 14.01 3.86 1.66
N PRO A 31 13.91 4.76 2.65
CA PRO A 31 12.62 5.32 3.07
C PRO A 31 11.87 5.98 1.92
N HIS A 32 10.56 5.75 1.87
CA HIS A 32 9.65 6.45 0.99
C HIS A 32 9.14 7.72 1.70
N PRO A 33 9.39 8.93 1.15
CA PRO A 33 9.23 10.18 1.90
C PRO A 33 7.79 10.70 2.00
N SER A 34 6.82 10.00 1.42
CA SER A 34 5.46 10.47 1.19
C SER A 34 4.43 9.46 1.67
N SER A 35 3.25 9.91 2.08
CA SER A 35 2.08 9.05 2.28
C SER A 35 1.29 8.84 0.98
N THR A 36 1.66 9.53 -0.11
CA THR A 36 1.10 9.39 -1.45
C THR A 36 2.05 8.58 -2.34
N PHE A 37 1.58 7.41 -2.74
CA PHE A 37 2.28 6.43 -3.58
C PHE A 37 1.86 6.60 -5.03
N ASN A 38 2.81 7.03 -5.86
CA ASN A 38 2.56 7.24 -7.28
C ASN A 38 2.93 6.00 -8.08
N VAL A 39 1.95 5.46 -8.80
CA VAL A 39 2.11 4.29 -9.69
C VAL A 39 1.75 4.66 -11.12
N LEU A 40 2.24 3.88 -12.08
CA LEU A 40 1.87 4.07 -13.48
C LEU A 40 0.36 3.84 -13.65
N LYS A 41 -0.31 4.70 -14.44
CA LYS A 41 -1.71 4.48 -14.82
C LYS A 41 -1.94 3.09 -15.40
N THR A 42 -0.97 2.57 -16.15
CA THR A 42 -1.01 1.25 -16.81
C THR A 42 -0.66 0.09 -15.88
N ALA A 43 -0.27 0.33 -14.62
CA ALA A 43 0.15 -0.74 -13.72
C ALA A 43 -0.98 -1.69 -13.32
N GLY A 44 -2.23 -1.22 -13.31
CA GLY A 44 -3.41 -2.01 -12.91
C GLY A 44 -3.51 -2.30 -11.41
N GLN A 45 -2.44 -2.10 -10.64
CA GLN A 45 -2.40 -2.31 -9.20
C GLN A 45 -1.23 -1.57 -8.53
N CYS A 46 -1.33 -1.44 -7.21
CA CYS A 46 -0.24 -1.09 -6.31
C CYS A 46 -0.15 -2.16 -5.22
N THR A 47 1.05 -2.64 -4.96
CA THR A 47 1.35 -3.67 -3.96
C THR A 47 1.98 -3.01 -2.73
N PHE A 48 1.49 -3.36 -1.54
CA PHE A 48 2.21 -3.11 -0.29
C PHE A 48 2.65 -4.44 0.28
N THR A 49 3.94 -4.58 0.57
CA THR A 49 4.55 -5.80 1.11
C THR A 49 5.17 -5.51 2.46
N GLU A 50 5.09 -6.45 3.40
CA GLU A 50 5.78 -6.33 4.68
C GLU A 50 7.30 -6.20 4.48
N ALA A 51 7.86 -5.12 5.03
CA ALA A 51 9.29 -4.85 5.08
C ALA A 51 9.94 -5.64 6.23
N ASN A 52 11.25 -5.87 6.12
CA ASN A 52 12.01 -6.51 7.18
C ASN A 52 11.99 -5.68 8.48
N GLY A 53 11.89 -6.38 9.61
CA GLY A 53 11.90 -5.76 10.95
C GLY A 53 10.57 -5.13 11.38
N SER A 54 9.44 -5.50 10.76
CA SER A 54 8.11 -5.12 11.23
C SER A 54 7.76 -5.85 12.53
N ASP A 55 7.21 -5.11 13.50
CA ASP A 55 6.75 -5.69 14.77
C ASP A 55 5.33 -6.29 14.62
N LEU A 56 4.59 -5.84 13.61
CA LEU A 56 3.25 -6.31 13.27
C LEU A 56 3.24 -7.01 11.91
N THR A 57 2.33 -7.97 11.75
CA THR A 57 2.13 -8.72 10.51
C THR A 57 1.05 -8.10 9.63
N LEU A 58 1.34 -7.87 8.35
CA LEU A 58 0.33 -7.39 7.38
C LEU A 58 -0.68 -8.52 7.06
N ILE A 59 -1.97 -8.26 7.31
CA ILE A 59 -3.04 -9.25 7.12
C ILE A 59 -4.05 -8.87 6.05
N GLY A 60 -4.08 -7.60 5.62
CA GLY A 60 -4.97 -7.15 4.57
C GLY A 60 -5.01 -5.63 4.43
N ALA A 61 -5.93 -5.17 3.59
CA ALA A 61 -6.22 -3.77 3.38
C ALA A 61 -7.69 -3.55 3.02
N THR A 62 -8.21 -2.39 3.36
CA THR A 62 -9.43 -1.84 2.77
C THR A 62 -9.08 -0.60 1.98
N PHE A 63 -9.80 -0.30 0.91
CA PHE A 63 -9.53 0.88 0.11
C PHE A 63 -10.82 1.52 -0.42
N SER A 64 -10.76 2.79 -0.79
CA SER A 64 -11.87 3.47 -1.45
C SER A 64 -11.36 4.53 -2.40
N THR A 65 -12.04 4.72 -3.53
CA THR A 65 -11.71 5.78 -4.48
C THR A 65 -12.16 7.12 -3.89
N LEU A 66 -11.22 8.06 -3.73
CA LEU A 66 -11.50 9.39 -3.21
C LEU A 66 -12.46 10.14 -4.15
N GLY A 67 -13.42 10.87 -3.57
CA GLY A 67 -14.49 11.54 -4.31
C GLY A 67 -15.64 10.62 -4.74
N GLY A 68 -15.54 9.31 -4.51
CA GLY A 68 -16.64 8.37 -4.65
C GLY A 68 -17.61 8.40 -3.45
N THR A 69 -18.76 7.75 -3.59
CA THR A 69 -19.67 7.53 -2.45
C THR A 69 -18.98 6.61 -1.43
N PRO A 70 -18.84 7.01 -0.16
CA PRO A 70 -18.25 6.16 0.87
C PRO A 70 -19.08 4.89 1.05
N GLY A 71 -18.43 3.74 0.98
CA GLY A 71 -19.06 2.45 1.25
C GLY A 71 -18.03 1.32 1.24
N MET A 72 -18.13 0.41 2.21
CA MET A 72 -17.36 -0.84 2.19
C MET A 72 -18.18 -1.94 1.53
N ASN A 73 -17.53 -2.73 0.69
CA ASN A 73 -18.08 -3.90 0.03
C ASN A 73 -16.95 -4.90 -0.29
N SER A 74 -17.31 -6.11 -0.73
CA SER A 74 -16.30 -7.13 -1.03
C SER A 74 -15.29 -6.74 -2.12
N GLY A 75 -15.63 -5.76 -2.98
CA GLY A 75 -14.75 -5.25 -4.02
C GLY A 75 -13.72 -4.23 -3.55
N ASN A 76 -13.73 -3.86 -2.27
CA ASN A 76 -12.81 -2.87 -1.71
C ASN A 76 -12.09 -3.33 -0.43
N PHE A 77 -12.04 -4.64 -0.24
CA PHE A 77 -11.18 -5.35 0.70
C PHE A 77 -10.18 -6.23 -0.07
N CYS A 78 -8.94 -6.29 0.40
CA CYS A 78 -7.87 -7.11 -0.16
C CYS A 78 -7.14 -7.84 0.98
N PRO A 79 -7.28 -9.16 1.12
CA PRO A 79 -6.49 -9.92 2.10
C PRO A 79 -5.02 -9.96 1.70
N ALA A 80 -4.13 -10.08 2.68
CA ALA A 80 -2.72 -10.34 2.40
C ALA A 80 -2.52 -11.77 1.87
N ASP A 81 -1.55 -11.94 0.98
CA ASP A 81 -1.12 -13.25 0.49
C ASP A 81 -0.13 -13.94 1.46
N GLY A 82 0.39 -15.11 1.05
CA GLY A 82 1.36 -15.87 1.84
C GLY A 82 2.73 -15.21 2.02
N ASN A 83 2.99 -14.08 1.35
CA ASN A 83 4.20 -13.28 1.50
C ASN A 83 3.95 -12.01 2.33
N HIS A 84 2.78 -11.89 2.96
CA HIS A 84 2.35 -10.68 3.66
C HIS A 84 2.32 -9.46 2.73
N SER A 85 1.77 -9.66 1.53
CA SER A 85 1.58 -8.62 0.51
C SER A 85 0.11 -8.40 0.20
N VAL A 86 -0.31 -7.15 0.02
CA VAL A 86 -1.66 -6.76 -0.42
C VAL A 86 -1.59 -6.08 -1.78
N GLN A 87 -2.52 -6.40 -2.68
CA GLN A 87 -2.58 -5.87 -4.03
C GLN A 87 -3.83 -5.00 -4.22
N VAL A 88 -3.66 -3.68 -4.11
CA VAL A 88 -4.74 -2.72 -4.33
C VAL A 88 -4.90 -2.49 -5.82
N SER A 89 -5.99 -2.99 -6.40
CA SER A 89 -6.27 -2.77 -7.83
C SER A 89 -6.44 -1.28 -8.12
N MET A 90 -5.86 -0.81 -9.23
CA MET A 90 -5.98 0.56 -9.72
C MET A 90 -6.56 0.55 -11.14
N PRO A 91 -7.51 1.45 -11.48
CA PRO A 91 -8.05 1.52 -12.83
C PRO A 91 -6.95 1.90 -13.82
N THR A 92 -7.02 1.36 -15.05
CA THR A 92 -6.06 1.66 -16.12
C THR A 92 -6.60 2.63 -17.17
N ASN A 93 -7.91 2.89 -17.16
CA ASN A 93 -8.62 3.73 -18.12
C ASN A 93 -8.71 5.20 -17.69
N PHE A 94 -8.73 5.50 -16.39
CA PHE A 94 -8.74 6.87 -15.84
C PHE A 94 -7.77 7.05 -14.67
N ILE A 95 -7.46 8.31 -14.35
CA ILE A 95 -6.64 8.66 -13.19
C ILE A 95 -7.56 8.84 -11.97
N CYS A 96 -7.19 8.29 -10.83
CA CYS A 96 -7.88 8.44 -9.56
C CYS A 96 -6.91 8.31 -8.38
N THR A 97 -7.35 8.79 -7.23
CA THR A 97 -6.70 8.51 -5.95
C THR A 97 -7.51 7.49 -5.17
N LYS A 98 -6.86 6.50 -4.57
CA LYS A 98 -7.45 5.63 -3.56
C LYS A 98 -6.89 5.94 -2.19
N GLY A 99 -7.77 6.15 -1.20
CA GLY A 99 -7.39 6.02 0.20
C GLY A 99 -7.34 4.53 0.55
N VAL A 100 -6.33 4.13 1.29
CA VAL A 100 -6.07 2.74 1.67
C VAL A 100 -5.83 2.69 3.17
N VAL A 101 -6.47 1.77 3.87
CA VAL A 101 -6.13 1.40 5.26
C VAL A 101 -5.46 0.04 5.19
N LEU A 102 -4.21 -0.06 5.63
CA LEU A 102 -3.55 -1.34 5.84
C LEU A 102 -3.95 -1.89 7.21
N LEU A 103 -4.17 -3.20 7.28
CA LEU A 103 -4.59 -3.89 8.50
C LEU A 103 -3.47 -4.82 8.93
N PHE A 104 -3.09 -4.70 10.20
CA PHE A 104 -2.04 -5.52 10.80
C PHE A 104 -2.54 -6.29 12.02
N SER A 105 -1.86 -7.37 12.38
CA SER A 105 -2.07 -8.09 13.65
C SER A 105 -0.75 -8.36 14.35
N ASN A 106 -0.82 -8.83 15.59
CA ASN A 106 0.36 -9.40 16.23
C ASN A 106 0.84 -10.64 15.44
N PRO A 107 2.15 -10.91 15.39
CA PRO A 107 2.67 -12.10 14.73
C PRO A 107 2.16 -13.37 15.38
N ASN A 108 1.73 -14.34 14.56
CA ASN A 108 1.28 -15.69 14.98
C ASN A 108 0.00 -15.74 15.83
N VAL A 109 -0.59 -14.62 16.23
CA VAL A 109 -1.82 -14.55 17.03
C VAL A 109 -2.66 -13.37 16.57
N VAL A 110 -3.96 -13.58 16.32
CA VAL A 110 -4.90 -12.50 16.02
C VAL A 110 -5.69 -12.18 17.29
N ASP A 111 -5.07 -11.43 18.20
CA ASP A 111 -5.68 -10.91 19.43
C ASP A 111 -6.10 -9.43 19.30
N ASN A 112 -5.47 -8.69 18.39
CA ASN A 112 -5.83 -7.33 18.02
C ASN A 112 -5.64 -7.07 16.51
N ILE A 113 -6.36 -6.07 15.99
CA ILE A 113 -6.19 -5.57 14.62
C ILE A 113 -5.80 -4.09 14.70
N TYR A 114 -4.65 -3.77 14.12
CA TYR A 114 -4.06 -2.44 14.11
C TYR A 114 -4.24 -1.82 12.71
N PRO A 115 -5.20 -0.91 12.50
CA PRO A 115 -5.31 -0.17 11.26
C PRO A 115 -4.21 0.89 11.14
N SER A 116 -3.66 1.08 9.94
CA SER A 116 -2.75 2.19 9.64
C SER A 116 -3.49 3.51 9.47
N SER A 117 -2.78 4.62 9.59
CA SER A 117 -3.23 5.93 9.09
C SER A 117 -3.22 5.93 7.55
N ASP A 118 -4.34 6.24 6.91
CA ASP A 118 -4.61 6.03 5.47
C ASP A 118 -3.49 6.46 4.48
N PRO A 119 -2.65 5.57 3.92
CA PRO A 119 -1.90 5.88 2.71
C PRO A 119 -2.82 6.18 1.52
N GLN A 120 -2.30 6.98 0.57
CA GLN A 120 -2.99 7.29 -0.68
C GLN A 120 -2.22 6.70 -1.86
N ILE A 121 -2.91 6.06 -2.79
CA ILE A 121 -2.33 5.65 -4.08
C ILE A 121 -2.87 6.58 -5.17
N LEU A 122 -1.99 7.14 -5.99
CA LEU A 122 -2.32 7.90 -7.18
C LEU A 122 -1.73 7.20 -8.42
N ASN A 123 -2.56 6.97 -9.44
CA ASN A 123 -2.14 6.32 -10.69
C ASN A 123 -1.89 7.33 -11.83
N ASP A 124 -1.08 8.36 -11.56
CA ASP A 124 -0.79 9.45 -12.50
C ASP A 124 0.64 9.42 -13.07
N SER A 125 1.48 8.48 -12.63
CA SER A 125 2.87 8.46 -13.06
C SER A 125 2.99 8.12 -14.54
N VAL A 126 3.87 8.86 -15.22
CA VAL A 126 4.26 8.63 -16.61
C VAL A 126 5.57 7.84 -16.64
N LEU A 127 5.68 6.91 -17.60
CA LEU A 127 6.97 6.30 -17.92
C LEU A 127 7.92 7.40 -18.41
N PRO A 128 9.21 7.40 -17.99
CA PRO A 128 10.20 8.24 -18.65
C PRO A 128 10.22 7.90 -20.15
N PRO A 129 10.42 8.89 -21.04
CA PRO A 129 10.60 8.60 -22.46
C PRO A 129 11.73 7.58 -22.62
N MET A 130 11.48 6.51 -23.39
CA MET A 130 12.54 5.58 -23.79
C MET A 130 13.50 6.33 -24.70
N ASN A 131 14.54 6.94 -24.12
CA ASN A 131 15.65 7.51 -24.86
C ASN A 131 16.40 6.36 -25.54
N GLY A 132 16.10 6.09 -26.81
CA GLY A 132 16.92 5.15 -27.58
C GLY A 132 16.25 4.48 -28.77
N VAL A 133 15.58 5.22 -29.65
CA VAL A 133 15.51 4.82 -31.07
C VAL A 133 15.62 6.09 -31.94
N THR A 134 16.83 6.56 -32.13
CA THR A 134 17.15 7.37 -33.32
C THR A 134 17.42 6.38 -34.45
N GLY A 135 16.56 6.40 -35.47
CA GLY A 135 16.84 5.78 -36.77
C GLY A 135 17.82 6.59 -37.60
#